data_AF-A0A075R735-F1
#
_entry.id   AF-A0A075R735-F1
#
_cell.length_a   1.000
_cell.length_b   1.000
_cell.length_c   1.000
_cell.angle_alpha   90.00
_cell.angle_beta   90.00
_cell.angle_gamma   90.00
#
_symmetry.space_group_name_H-M   'P 1'
#
loop_
_entity.id
_entity.type
_entity.pdbx_description
1 polymer ?
#
loop_
_entity_poly.entity_id
_entity_poly.type
_entity_poly.pdbx_seq_one_letter_code
_entity_poly.pdbx_strand_id
1 'polypeptide(L)'
;MCKIENQTKANMQRLGIYRPEFDQTIQIYSGLIEQYNSLLSELKKSQFKVVEPTTRNNDSMKKSPLIGVLETLRKDILTYSNCLGLTPMGLRKINDDMKNEQKKLSKLEEALINLN
;
A
#
# COMPACT_ATOMS: atom_id res chain seq x y z
N MET A 1 -1.29 16.66 8.81
CA MET A 1 -0.84 15.54 7.95
C MET A 1 0.63 15.29 8.18
N CYS A 2 1.01 14.02 8.32
CA CYS A 2 2.42 13.64 8.40
C CYS A 2 3.14 13.89 7.05
N LYS A 3 4.47 14.05 7.05
CA LYS A 3 5.30 14.14 5.83
C LYS A 3 4.99 13.04 4.81
N ILE A 4 4.80 11.79 5.26
CA ILE A 4 4.51 10.64 4.39
C ILE A 4 3.12 10.75 3.76
N GLU A 5 2.14 11.26 4.51
CA GLU A 5 0.78 11.47 4.05
C GLU A 5 0.73 12.51 2.92
N ASN A 6 1.39 13.65 3.13
CA ASN A 6 1.51 14.70 2.12
C ASN A 6 2.23 14.20 0.86
N GLN A 7 3.31 13.44 1.02
CA GLN A 7 4.04 12.86 -0.11
C GLN A 7 3.18 11.86 -0.88
N THR A 8 2.42 11.03 -0.18
CA THR A 8 1.54 10.03 -0.78
C THR A 8 0.43 10.69 -1.59
N LYS A 9 -0.24 11.70 -1.01
CA LYS A 9 -1.25 12.52 -1.69
C LYS A 9 -0.68 13.19 -2.94
N ALA A 10 0.49 13.83 -2.83
CA ALA A 10 1.17 14.45 -3.97
C ALA A 10 1.53 13.44 -5.07
N ASN A 11 1.95 12.23 -4.71
CA ASN A 11 2.21 11.15 -5.68
C ASN A 11 0.95 10.77 -6.45
N MET A 12 -0.16 10.53 -5.73
CA MET A 12 -1.43 10.17 -6.36
C MET A 12 -1.97 11.29 -7.24
N GLN A 13 -1.80 12.56 -6.85
CA GLN A 13 -2.17 13.72 -7.65
C GLN A 13 -1.37 13.79 -8.96
N ARG A 14 -0.04 13.58 -8.90
CA ARG A 14 0.82 13.54 -10.10
C ARG A 14 0.45 12.40 -11.05
N LEU A 15 -0.03 11.28 -10.51
CA LEU A 15 -0.52 10.14 -11.28
C LEU A 15 -1.95 10.34 -11.81
N GLY A 16 -2.64 11.41 -11.42
CA GLY A 16 -4.01 11.70 -11.86
C GLY A 16 -5.07 10.77 -11.26
N ILE A 17 -4.73 10.03 -10.21
CA ILE A 17 -5.62 9.02 -9.57
C ILE A 17 -6.14 9.45 -8.19
N TYR A 18 -5.72 10.61 -7.69
CA TYR A 18 -6.14 11.09 -6.38
C TYR A 18 -7.64 11.46 -6.37
N ARG A 19 -8.31 11.06 -5.30
CA ARG A 19 -9.67 11.46 -4.95
C ARG A 19 -9.79 11.63 -3.42
N PRO A 20 -10.64 12.54 -2.91
CA PRO A 20 -10.78 12.77 -1.47
C PRO A 20 -11.15 11.53 -0.66
N GLU A 21 -11.86 10.58 -1.26
CA GLU A 21 -12.28 9.32 -0.65
C GLU A 21 -11.07 8.45 -0.23
N PHE A 22 -9.89 8.68 -0.80
CA PHE A 22 -8.67 8.00 -0.41
C PHE A 22 -7.99 8.58 0.83
N ASP A 23 -8.41 9.74 1.36
CA ASP A 23 -7.69 10.42 2.45
C ASP A 23 -7.55 9.52 3.70
N GLN A 24 -8.58 8.77 4.09
CA GLN A 24 -8.49 7.82 5.21
C GLN A 24 -7.50 6.69 4.92
N THR A 25 -7.50 6.15 3.70
CA THR A 25 -6.57 5.10 3.29
C THR A 25 -5.12 5.60 3.24
N ILE A 26 -4.92 6.83 2.78
CA ILE A 26 -3.61 7.51 2.77
C ILE A 26 -3.09 7.69 4.20
N GLN A 27 -3.96 8.09 5.14
CA GLN A 27 -3.61 8.23 6.55
C GLN A 27 -3.17 6.89 7.16
N ILE A 28 -3.93 5.81 6.94
CA ILE A 28 -3.60 4.46 7.42
C ILE A 28 -2.26 3.99 6.84
N TYR A 29 -2.10 4.09 5.51
CA TYR A 29 -0.87 3.71 4.82
C TYR A 29 0.35 4.45 5.38
N SER A 30 0.22 5.75 5.62
CA SER A 30 1.28 6.58 6.17
C SER A 30 1.67 6.14 7.58
N GLY A 31 0.67 5.87 8.44
CA GLY A 31 0.90 5.36 9.79
C GLY A 31 1.60 3.99 9.79
N LEU A 32 1.26 3.09 8.87
CA LEU A 32 1.94 1.80 8.74
C LEU A 32 3.42 1.96 8.38
N ILE A 33 3.76 2.90 7.49
CA ILE A 33 5.16 3.19 7.13
C ILE A 33 5.92 3.76 8.34
N GLU A 34 5.33 4.66 9.10
CA GLU A 34 5.97 5.22 10.31
C GLU A 34 6.26 4.16 11.36
N GLN A 35 5.27 3.28 11.62
CA GLN A 35 5.43 2.16 12.55
C GLN A 35 6.53 1.21 12.07
N TYR A 36 6.53 0.85 10.79
CA TYR A 36 7.55 0.01 10.18
C TYR A 36 8.94 0.64 10.31
N ASN A 37 9.10 1.92 9.99
CA ASN A 37 10.38 2.62 10.08
C ASN A 37 10.90 2.70 11.52
N SER A 38 10.00 2.91 12.48
CA SER A 38 10.33 2.98 13.91
C SER A 38 10.82 1.62 14.42
N LEU A 39 10.07 0.55 14.16
CA LEU A 39 10.43 -0.82 14.56
C LEU A 39 11.69 -1.31 13.85
N LEU A 40 11.86 -0.98 12.57
CA LEU A 40 13.07 -1.33 11.82
C LEU A 40 14.30 -0.62 12.40
N SER A 41 14.15 0.62 12.85
CA SER A 41 15.23 1.37 13.50
C SER A 41 15.61 0.74 14.85
N GLU A 42 14.63 0.28 15.62
CA GLU A 42 14.86 -0.46 16.87
C GLU A 42 15.58 -1.79 16.62
N LEU A 43 15.16 -2.56 15.62
CA LEU A 43 15.81 -3.82 15.23
C LEU A 43 17.26 -3.61 14.78
N LYS A 44 17.54 -2.50 14.07
CA LYS A 44 18.91 -2.12 13.69
C LYS A 44 19.77 -1.82 14.93
N LYS A 45 19.20 -1.12 15.91
CA LYS A 45 19.90 -0.82 17.19
C LYS A 45 20.19 -2.09 17.99
N SER A 46 19.33 -3.10 17.92
CA SER A 46 19.58 -4.41 18.56
C SER A 46 20.57 -5.30 17.81
N GLN A 47 21.25 -4.78 16.77
CA GLN A 47 22.16 -5.51 15.89
C GLN A 47 21.51 -6.75 15.26
N PHE A 48 20.21 -6.67 14.96
CA PHE A 48 19.45 -7.80 14.43
C PHE A 48 19.56 -9.05 15.31
N LYS A 49 19.49 -8.90 16.63
CA LYS A 49 19.31 -10.06 17.51
C LYS A 49 17.92 -10.66 17.25
N VAL A 50 17.90 -11.69 16.41
CA VAL A 50 16.70 -12.31 15.81
C VAL A 50 16.13 -13.43 16.70
N VAL A 51 16.92 -13.88 17.67
CA VAL A 51 16.68 -15.14 18.38
C VAL A 51 16.77 -14.94 19.88
N GLU A 52 15.68 -15.27 20.58
CA GLU A 52 15.64 -15.30 22.03
C GLU A 52 15.74 -16.75 22.51
N PRO A 53 16.62 -17.05 23.48
CA PRO A 53 16.67 -18.37 24.10
C PRO A 53 15.36 -18.61 24.85
N THR A 54 14.70 -19.73 24.54
CA THR A 54 13.48 -20.11 25.27
C THR A 54 13.87 -20.85 26.55
N THR A 55 13.27 -20.50 27.69
CA THR A 55 13.59 -21.05 29.02
C THR A 55 13.13 -22.50 29.25
N ARG A 56 12.61 -23.17 28.22
CA ARG A 56 11.96 -24.48 28.36
C ARG A 56 12.64 -25.52 27.48
N ASN A 57 13.70 -26.17 28.01
CA ASN A 57 14.32 -27.48 27.70
C ASN A 57 14.24 -28.06 26.26
N ASN A 58 13.94 -27.27 25.25
CA ASN A 58 13.84 -27.67 23.85
C ASN A 58 14.69 -26.68 23.06
N ASP A 59 15.68 -27.19 22.34
CA ASP A 59 16.60 -26.51 21.41
C ASP A 59 15.93 -25.74 20.25
N SER A 60 14.65 -25.42 20.38
CA SER A 60 13.87 -24.68 19.41
C SER A 60 14.05 -23.17 19.61
N MET A 61 14.98 -22.60 18.86
CA MET A 61 15.10 -21.17 18.63
C MET A 61 13.82 -20.63 17.96
N LYS A 62 13.08 -19.73 18.63
CA LYS A 62 11.90 -19.08 18.05
C LYS A 62 12.29 -17.74 17.43
N LYS A 63 11.74 -17.45 16.25
CA LYS A 63 11.83 -16.11 15.63
C LYS A 63 11.30 -15.07 16.61
N SER A 64 12.02 -13.97 16.80
CA SER A 64 11.56 -12.85 17.63
C SER A 64 10.17 -12.37 17.17
N PRO A 65 9.20 -12.19 18.09
CA PRO A 65 7.87 -11.64 17.77
C PRO A 65 7.92 -10.34 16.96
N LEU A 66 8.94 -9.51 17.18
CA LEU A 66 9.19 -8.27 16.46
C LEU A 66 9.35 -8.48 14.95
N ILE A 67 10.01 -9.57 14.55
CA ILE A 67 10.20 -9.89 13.13
C ILE A 67 8.86 -10.22 12.51
N GLY A 68 8.05 -11.05 13.17
CA GLY A 68 6.70 -11.38 12.70
C GLY A 68 5.86 -10.13 12.45
N VAL A 69 5.91 -9.15 13.37
CA VAL A 69 5.23 -7.85 13.20
C VAL A 69 5.77 -7.09 11.99
N LEU A 70 7.10 -7.02 11.80
CA LEU A 70 7.71 -6.37 10.62
C LEU A 70 7.35 -7.07 9.30
N GLU A 71 7.25 -8.40 9.28
CA GLU A 71 6.80 -9.16 8.11
C GLU A 71 5.35 -8.83 7.75
N THR A 72 4.47 -8.74 8.75
CA THR A 72 3.06 -8.35 8.57
C THR A 72 2.94 -6.91 8.08
N LEU A 73 3.62 -5.96 8.72
CA LEU A 73 3.63 -4.56 8.28
C LEU A 73 4.09 -4.40 6.83
N ARG A 74 5.10 -5.16 6.38
CA ARG A 74 5.53 -5.13 4.97
C ARG A 74 4.44 -5.59 4.01
N LYS A 75 3.69 -6.63 4.37
CA LYS A 75 2.56 -7.13 3.56
C LYS A 75 1.42 -6.12 3.53
N ASP A 76 1.10 -5.51 4.66
CA ASP A 76 0.06 -4.49 4.75
C ASP A 76 0.44 -3.24 3.94
N ILE A 77 1.66 -2.73 4.10
CA ILE A 77 2.18 -1.60 3.30
C ILE A 77 2.07 -1.89 1.81
N LEU A 78 2.47 -3.08 1.35
CA LEU A 78 2.31 -3.46 -0.06
C LEU A 78 0.85 -3.48 -0.49
N THR A 79 -0.04 -4.01 0.35
CA THR A 79 -1.48 -4.11 0.08
C THR A 79 -2.10 -2.72 -0.08
N TYR A 80 -1.87 -1.82 0.88
CA TYR A 80 -2.37 -0.45 0.81
C TYR A 80 -1.72 0.35 -0.33
N SER A 81 -0.44 0.12 -0.63
CA SER A 81 0.23 0.70 -1.79
C SER A 81 -0.42 0.28 -3.11
N ASN A 82 -0.86 -0.98 -3.23
CA ASN A 82 -1.60 -1.46 -4.38
C ASN A 82 -3.00 -0.82 -4.45
N CYS A 83 -3.71 -0.73 -3.32
CA CYS A 83 -5.04 -0.09 -3.25
C CYS A 83 -5.00 1.40 -3.64
N LEU A 84 -3.94 2.11 -3.26
CA LEU A 84 -3.74 3.53 -3.60
C LEU A 84 -3.17 3.74 -5.01
N GLY A 85 -2.95 2.68 -5.79
CA GLY A 85 -2.41 2.79 -7.15
C GLY A 85 -0.96 3.24 -7.24
N LEU A 86 -0.19 3.12 -6.15
CA LEU A 86 1.21 3.55 -6.09
C LEU A 86 2.17 2.50 -6.67
N THR A 87 1.65 1.33 -7.04
CA THR A 87 2.40 0.27 -7.72
C THR A 87 1.94 0.15 -9.17
N PRO A 88 2.76 -0.40 -10.08
CA PRO A 88 2.34 -0.64 -11.46
C PRO A 88 1.07 -1.50 -11.56
N MET A 89 0.94 -2.49 -10.67
CA MET A 89 -0.24 -3.36 -10.60
C MET A 89 -1.50 -2.59 -10.15
N GLY A 90 -1.38 -1.82 -9.07
CA GLY A 90 -2.48 -1.01 -8.55
C GLY A 90 -2.91 0.08 -9.54
N LEU A 91 -1.94 0.76 -10.15
CA LEU A 91 -2.17 1.80 -11.14
C LEU A 91 -2.91 1.25 -12.36
N ARG A 92 -2.49 0.08 -12.87
CA ARG A 92 -3.19 -0.58 -13.99
C ARG A 92 -4.64 -0.86 -13.64
N LYS A 93 -4.91 -1.41 -12.45
CA LYS A 93 -6.26 -1.72 -11.99
C LYS A 93 -7.14 -0.46 -11.92
N ILE A 94 -6.66 0.60 -11.28
CA ILE A 94 -7.41 1.87 -11.17
C ILE A 94 -7.68 2.45 -12.57
N ASN A 95 -6.69 2.43 -13.46
CA ASN A 95 -6.86 2.94 -14.82
C ASN A 95 -7.87 2.13 -15.63
N ASP A 96 -7.89 0.81 -15.48
CA ASP A 96 -8.86 -0.07 -16.15
C ASP A 96 -10.28 0.20 -15.61
N ASP A 97 -10.43 0.36 -14.30
CA ASP A 97 -11.70 0.72 -13.66
C ASP A 97 -12.20 2.09 -14.14
N MET A 98 -11.32 3.10 -14.21
CA MET A 98 -11.66 4.44 -14.72
C MET A 98 -12.04 4.43 -16.21
N LYS A 99 -11.39 3.61 -17.04
CA LYS A 99 -11.77 3.45 -18.46
C LYS A 99 -13.13 2.79 -18.62
N ASN A 100 -13.47 1.84 -17.74
CA ASN A 100 -14.76 1.16 -17.76
C ASN A 100 -15.92 2.08 -17.34
N GLU A 101 -15.69 2.98 -16.37
CA GLU A 101 -16.63 4.06 -16.04
C GLU A 101 -16.86 5.02 -17.21
N GLN A 102 -15.82 5.22 -18.03
CA GLN A 102 -15.82 6.09 -19.19
C GLN A 102 -16.04 5.32 -20.49
N LYS A 103 -16.90 4.27 -20.49
CA LYS A 103 -17.38 3.67 -21.74
C LYS A 103 -18.05 4.75 -22.60
N LYS A 104 -17.23 5.44 -23.39
CA LYS A 104 -17.63 6.21 -24.55
C LYS A 104 -18.33 5.22 -25.47
N LEU A 105 -19.46 5.65 -26.03
CA LEU A 105 -20.18 4.92 -27.04
C LEU A 105 -19.17 4.35 -28.05
N SER A 106 -19.27 3.04 -28.31
CA SER A 106 -18.51 2.40 -29.37
C SER A 106 -18.71 3.18 -30.67
N LYS A 107 -17.71 3.21 -31.55
CA LYS A 107 -17.86 3.84 -32.88
C LYS A 107 -19.09 3.34 -33.64
N LEU A 108 -19.49 2.09 -33.39
CA LEU A 108 -20.74 1.52 -33.94
C LEU A 108 -21.99 2.12 -33.29
N GLU A 109 -21.98 2.35 -31.98
CA GLU A 109 -23.10 2.96 -31.26
C GLU A 109 -23.24 4.45 -31.63
N GLU A 110 -22.12 5.17 -31.78
CA GLU A 110 -22.11 6.54 -32.32
C GLU A 110 -22.66 6.59 -33.75
N ALA A 111 -22.29 5.63 -34.62
CA ALA A 111 -22.82 5.56 -35.99
C ALA A 111 -24.32 5.28 -36.02
N LEU A 112 -24.83 4.42 -35.13
CA LEU A 112 -26.26 4.13 -35.02
C LEU A 112 -27.07 5.34 -34.54
N ILE A 113 -26.53 6.14 -33.61
CA ILE A 113 -27.19 7.35 -33.11
C ILE A 113 -27.30 8.41 -34.21
N ASN A 114 -26.28 8.52 -35.08
CA ASN A 114 -26.29 9.47 -36.21
C ASN A 114 -27.15 9.04 -37.40
N LEU A 115 -27.79 7.86 -37.35
CA LEU A 115 -28.66 7.33 -38.41
C LEU A 115 -30.16 7.52 -38.12
N ASN A 116 -30.53 7.94 -36.92
CA ASN A 116 -31.90 8.33 -36.52
C ASN A 116 -32.07 9.85 -36.52
#